data_AF-A0A2E4USS1-F1
#
_entry.id   AF-A0A2E4USS1-F1
#
_cell.length_a   1.000
_cell.length_b   1.000
_cell.length_c   1.000
_cell.angle_alpha   90.00
_cell.angle_beta   90.00
_cell.angle_gamma   90.00
#
_symmetry.space_group_name_H-M   'P 1'
#
loop_
_entity.id
_entity.type
_entity.pdbx_description
1 polymer ?
#
loop_
_entity_poly.entity_id
_entity_poly.type
_entity_poly.pdbx_seq_one_letter_code
_entity_poly.pdbx_strand_id
1 'polypeptide(L)'
;MSPATATETDVAARVYKGEWALLLLLLLLVVASAVGVVLSVHQTRLGYADIQSLEADRDALEGEYERLLLEQGAFADYARVDQVAREKLGMYTPVTREVVIVKEAR
;
A
#
# COMPACT_ATOMS: atom_id res chain seq x y z
N MET A 1 -21.81 76.60 23.49
CA MET A 1 -21.46 75.37 24.25
C MET A 1 -22.30 74.25 23.64
N SER A 2 -21.84 73.25 22.88
CA SER A 2 -20.52 72.76 22.48
C SER A 2 -20.70 71.94 21.17
N PRO A 3 -19.83 72.05 20.14
CA PRO A 3 -19.88 71.26 18.90
C PRO A 3 -19.13 69.90 18.96
N ALA A 4 -18.78 69.39 20.15
CA ALA A 4 -17.80 68.30 20.30
C ALA A 4 -18.36 66.86 20.21
N THR A 5 -19.67 66.63 20.22
CA THR A 5 -20.24 65.26 20.38
C THR A 5 -20.43 64.47 19.08
N ALA A 6 -20.37 65.11 17.91
CA ALA A 6 -20.62 64.45 16.63
C ALA A 6 -19.42 63.65 16.11
N THR A 7 -18.19 64.00 16.50
CA THR A 7 -16.98 63.38 15.98
C THR A 7 -16.62 62.07 16.68
N GLU A 8 -16.81 61.95 18.01
CA GLU A 8 -16.42 60.75 18.77
C GLU A 8 -17.21 59.50 18.39
N THR A 9 -18.49 59.64 18.05
CA THR A 9 -19.36 58.51 17.67
C THR A 9 -19.01 57.93 16.31
N ASP A 10 -18.56 58.77 15.37
CA ASP A 10 -18.19 58.33 14.02
C ASP A 10 -16.79 57.68 13.97
N VAL A 11 -15.87 58.08 14.87
CA VAL A 11 -14.55 57.43 14.98
C VAL A 11 -14.69 56.04 15.59
N ALA A 12 -15.45 55.91 16.68
CA ALA A 12 -15.78 54.61 17.27
C ALA A 12 -16.41 53.70 16.20
N ALA A 13 -17.26 54.29 15.34
CA ALA A 13 -17.92 53.58 14.25
C ALA A 13 -17.06 53.01 13.15
N ARG A 14 -16.00 53.72 12.80
CA ARG A 14 -15.05 53.23 11.81
C ARG A 14 -14.11 52.18 12.40
N VAL A 15 -13.74 52.32 13.67
CA VAL A 15 -12.88 51.37 14.39
C VAL A 15 -13.58 50.03 14.56
N TYR A 16 -14.82 50.01 15.10
CA TYR A 16 -15.55 48.75 15.25
C TYR A 16 -15.82 48.09 13.90
N LYS A 17 -16.11 48.85 12.85
CA LYS A 17 -16.38 48.25 11.53
C LYS A 17 -15.14 47.56 10.92
N GLY A 18 -13.94 48.10 11.19
CA GLY A 18 -12.67 47.52 10.74
C GLY A 18 -12.28 46.25 11.50
N GLU A 19 -12.44 46.24 12.82
CA GLU A 19 -12.11 45.07 13.66
C GLU A 19 -12.99 43.86 13.32
N TRP A 20 -14.30 44.07 13.17
CA TRP A 20 -15.22 43.00 12.80
C TRP A 20 -14.99 42.48 11.38
N ALA A 21 -14.61 43.36 10.44
CA ALA A 21 -14.23 42.93 9.10
C ALA A 21 -12.98 42.03 9.10
N LEU A 22 -12.00 42.33 9.96
CA LEU A 22 -10.78 41.55 10.10
C LEU A 22 -11.07 40.18 10.73
N LEU A 23 -11.93 40.13 11.75
CA LEU A 23 -12.38 38.87 12.36
C LEU A 23 -13.16 38.00 11.36
N LEU A 24 -14.05 38.60 10.56
CA LEU A 24 -14.78 37.89 9.51
C LEU A 24 -13.84 37.35 8.43
N LEU A 25 -12.84 38.13 8.01
CA LEU A 25 -11.82 37.68 7.06
C LEU A 25 -11.04 36.48 7.61
N LEU A 26 -10.59 36.56 8.86
CA LEU A 26 -9.86 35.47 9.52
C LEU A 26 -10.72 34.20 9.60
N LEU A 27 -11.99 34.34 10.00
CA LEU A 27 -12.94 33.23 10.04
C LEU A 27 -13.07 32.58 8.66
N LEU A 28 -13.23 33.38 7.61
CA LEU A 28 -13.35 32.91 6.24
C LEU A 28 -12.09 32.17 5.79
N LEU A 29 -10.91 32.68 6.14
CA LEU A 29 -9.62 32.03 5.86
C LEU A 29 -9.50 30.67 6.55
N VAL A 30 -9.92 30.59 7.82
CA VAL A 30 -9.89 29.33 8.58
C VAL A 30 -10.86 28.31 7.97
N VAL A 31 -12.08 28.73 7.62
CA VAL A 31 -13.06 27.85 6.96
C VAL A 31 -12.55 27.39 5.60
N ALA A 32 -12.00 28.29 4.79
CA ALA A 32 -11.41 27.95 3.50
C ALA A 32 -10.25 26.96 3.65
N SER A 33 -9.38 27.15 4.64
CA SER A 33 -8.31 26.22 4.98
C SER A 33 -8.86 24.84 5.36
N ALA A 34 -9.86 24.78 6.25
CA ALA A 34 -10.48 23.53 6.67
C ALA A 34 -11.08 22.76 5.47
N VAL A 35 -11.81 23.45 4.60
CA VAL A 35 -12.35 22.86 3.35
C VAL A 35 -11.21 22.36 2.45
N GLY A 36 -10.14 23.14 2.30
CA GLY A 36 -8.95 22.75 1.53
C GLY A 36 -8.30 21.47 2.05
N VAL A 37 -8.14 21.33 3.36
CA VAL A 37 -7.60 20.11 3.99
C VAL A 37 -8.51 18.91 3.72
N VAL A 38 -9.84 19.07 3.89
CA VAL A 38 -10.80 17.99 3.66
C VAL A 38 -10.76 17.51 2.20
N LEU A 39 -10.70 18.44 1.25
CA LEU A 39 -10.59 18.11 -0.17
C LEU A 39 -9.28 17.38 -0.48
N SER A 40 -8.16 17.83 0.10
CA SER A 40 -6.86 17.17 -0.05
C SER A 40 -6.89 15.72 0.45
N VAL A 41 -7.46 15.49 1.63
CA VAL A 41 -7.64 14.14 2.19
C VAL A 41 -8.57 13.29 1.34
N HIS A 42 -9.66 13.86 0.82
CA HIS A 42 -10.59 13.13 -0.04
C HIS A 42 -9.93 12.68 -1.35
N GLN A 43 -9.20 13.57 -2.01
CA GLN A 43 -8.45 13.24 -3.22
C GLN A 43 -7.36 12.19 -2.96
N THR A 44 -6.67 12.32 -1.83
CA THR A 44 -5.70 11.32 -1.37
C THR A 44 -6.38 9.95 -1.24
N ARG A 45 -7.52 9.86 -0.55
CA ARG A 45 -8.24 8.59 -0.38
C ARG A 45 -8.64 7.94 -1.71
N LEU A 46 -9.06 8.73 -2.70
CA LEU A 46 -9.42 8.21 -4.02
C LEU A 46 -8.20 7.67 -4.77
N GLY A 47 -7.10 8.43 -4.82
CA GLY A 47 -5.87 7.99 -5.50
C GLY A 47 -5.23 6.76 -4.86
N TYR A 48 -5.35 6.60 -3.54
CA TYR A 48 -4.85 5.43 -2.82
C TYR A 48 -5.62 4.14 -3.13
N ALA A 49 -6.86 4.22 -3.64
CA ALA A 49 -7.62 3.02 -3.99
C ALA A 49 -7.03 2.31 -5.22
N ASP A 50 -6.67 3.08 -6.25
CA ASP A 50 -6.08 2.53 -7.47
C ASP A 50 -4.70 1.90 -7.18
N ILE A 51 -3.87 2.57 -6.39
CA ILE A 51 -2.56 2.04 -5.97
C ILE A 51 -2.72 0.72 -5.23
N GLN A 52 -3.65 0.65 -4.26
CA GLN A 52 -3.90 -0.59 -3.51
C GLN A 52 -4.33 -1.74 -4.42
N SER A 53 -5.14 -1.47 -5.46
CA SER A 53 -5.55 -2.51 -6.41
C SER A 53 -4.37 -3.06 -7.21
N LEU A 54 -3.50 -2.17 -7.71
CA LEU A 54 -2.30 -2.54 -8.45
C LEU A 54 -1.27 -3.28 -7.58
N GLU A 55 -1.12 -2.88 -6.32
CA GLU A 55 -0.27 -3.57 -5.35
C GLU A 55 -0.79 -4.98 -5.07
N ALA A 56 -2.10 -5.15 -4.88
CA ALA A 56 -2.70 -6.46 -4.65
C ALA A 56 -2.49 -7.41 -5.85
N ASP A 57 -2.66 -6.92 -7.07
CA ASP A 57 -2.42 -7.70 -8.29
C ASP A 57 -0.94 -8.10 -8.42
N ARG A 58 -0.03 -7.17 -8.13
CA ARG A 58 1.42 -7.45 -8.13
C ARG A 58 1.77 -8.52 -7.10
N ASP A 59 1.29 -8.39 -5.87
CA ASP A 59 1.60 -9.31 -4.78
C ASP A 59 1.04 -10.72 -5.07
N ALA A 60 -0.13 -10.81 -5.72
CA ALA A 60 -0.67 -12.09 -6.18
C ALA A 60 0.24 -12.76 -7.23
N LEU A 61 0.72 -11.99 -8.21
CA LEU A 61 1.65 -12.49 -9.23
C LEU A 61 3.00 -12.91 -8.63
N GLU A 62 3.52 -12.14 -7.67
CA GLU A 62 4.79 -12.44 -7.00
C GLU A 62 4.69 -13.73 -6.19
N GLY A 63 3.57 -13.95 -5.49
CA GLY A 63 3.30 -15.21 -4.80
C GLY A 63 3.21 -16.41 -5.75
N GLU A 64 2.60 -16.25 -6.92
CA GLU A 64 2.56 -17.31 -7.93
C GLU A 64 3.97 -17.60 -8.48
N TYR A 65 4.75 -16.56 -8.74
CA TYR A 65 6.12 -16.69 -9.22
C TYR A 65 7.03 -17.40 -8.20
N GLU A 66 6.95 -17.02 -6.92
CA GLU A 66 7.69 -17.69 -5.84
C GLU A 66 7.33 -19.17 -5.76
N ARG A 67 6.04 -19.49 -5.84
CA ARG A 67 5.58 -20.88 -5.86
C ARG A 67 6.13 -21.64 -7.07
N LEU A 68 6.07 -21.06 -8.27
CA LEU A 68 6.62 -21.67 -9.48
C LEU A 68 8.14 -21.90 -9.35
N LEU A 69 8.86 -20.98 -8.72
CA LEU A 69 10.30 -21.11 -8.50
C LEU A 69 10.61 -22.29 -7.55
N LEU A 70 9.80 -22.48 -6.50
CA LEU A 70 9.92 -23.63 -5.62
C LEU A 70 9.59 -24.95 -6.34
N GLU A 71 8.53 -24.97 -7.16
CA GLU A 71 8.18 -26.14 -7.97
C GLU A 71 9.31 -26.50 -8.95
N GLN A 72 9.89 -25.52 -9.64
CA GLN A 72 11.02 -25.72 -10.56
C GLN A 72 12.30 -26.15 -9.82
N GLY A 73 12.59 -25.55 -8.67
CA GLY A 73 13.75 -25.92 -7.85
C GLY A 73 13.68 -27.38 -7.38
N ALA A 74 12.51 -27.82 -6.94
CA ALA A 74 12.30 -29.21 -6.55
C ALA A 74 12.54 -30.18 -7.73
N PHE A 75 12.00 -29.88 -8.91
CA PHE A 75 12.22 -30.71 -10.10
C PHE A 75 13.69 -30.70 -10.57
N ALA A 76 14.37 -29.56 -10.50
CA ALA A 76 15.77 -29.44 -10.88
C ALA A 76 16.69 -30.26 -9.97
N ASP A 77 16.45 -30.24 -8.65
CA ASP A 77 17.19 -31.05 -7.70
C ASP A 77 16.96 -32.55 -7.91
N TYR A 78 15.72 -32.98 -8.10
CA TYR A 78 15.43 -34.39 -8.43
C TYR A 78 16.07 -34.84 -9.73
N ALA A 79 15.97 -34.04 -10.79
CA ALA A 79 16.59 -34.34 -12.08
C ALA A 79 18.11 -34.46 -11.96
N ARG A 80 18.74 -33.59 -11.16
CA ARG A 80 20.18 -33.64 -10.91
C ARG A 80 20.60 -34.86 -10.09
N VAL A 81 19.83 -35.24 -9.07
CA VAL A 81 20.08 -36.47 -8.29
C VAL A 81 19.96 -37.70 -9.18
N ASP A 82 18.93 -37.76 -10.01
CA ASP A 82 18.69 -38.86 -10.95
C ASP A 82 19.82 -38.98 -11.99
N GLN A 83 20.25 -37.86 -12.57
CA GLN A 83 21.39 -37.84 -13.49
C GLN A 83 22.66 -38.37 -12.82
N VAL A 84 22.96 -37.90 -11.61
CA VAL A 84 24.13 -38.38 -10.84
C VAL A 84 24.02 -39.86 -10.52
N ALA A 85 22.85 -40.37 -10.15
CA ALA A 85 22.62 -41.78 -9.89
C ALA A 85 22.87 -42.64 -11.14
N ARG A 86 22.39 -42.21 -12.32
CA ARG A 86 22.60 -42.95 -13.57
C ARG A 86 24.06 -42.88 -14.03
N GLU A 87 24.64 -41.67 -14.07
CA GLU A 87 25.95 -41.45 -14.69
C GLU A 87 27.12 -41.85 -13.78
N LYS A 88 27.04 -41.55 -12.48
CA LYS A 88 28.16 -41.81 -11.54
C LYS A 88 28.03 -43.15 -10.83
N LEU A 89 26.80 -43.55 -10.49
CA LEU A 89 26.55 -44.79 -9.76
C LEU A 89 26.11 -45.94 -10.67
N GLY A 90 25.93 -45.68 -11.97
CA GLY A 90 25.46 -46.68 -12.93
C GLY A 90 24.06 -47.21 -12.60
N MET A 91 23.27 -46.47 -11.82
CA MET A 91 21.95 -46.92 -11.40
C MET A 91 21.01 -46.90 -12.61
N TYR A 92 20.31 -48.01 -12.80
CA TYR A 92 19.26 -48.17 -13.81
C TYR A 92 17.99 -48.67 -13.14
N THR A 93 16.85 -48.47 -13.79
CA THR A 93 15.58 -49.01 -13.29
C THR A 93 15.58 -50.53 -13.49
N PRO A 94 15.52 -51.33 -12.42
CA PRO A 94 15.58 -52.79 -12.52
C PRO A 94 14.32 -53.34 -13.19
N VAL A 95 14.46 -54.42 -13.94
CA VAL A 95 13.32 -55.12 -14.55
C VAL A 95 12.61 -56.00 -13.52
N THR A 96 11.35 -56.38 -13.74
CA THR A 96 10.52 -57.11 -12.77
C THR A 96 11.17 -58.38 -12.18
N ARG A 97 12.08 -59.03 -12.92
CA ARG A 97 12.83 -60.22 -12.46
C ARG A 97 13.95 -59.91 -11.46
N GLU A 98 14.39 -58.66 -11.37
CA GLU A 98 15.49 -58.21 -10.51
C GLU A 98 14.97 -57.61 -9.19
N VAL A 99 13.63 -57.51 -9.03
CA VAL A 99 12.99 -56.97 -7.83
C VAL A 99 12.77 -58.08 -6.82
N VAL A 100 13.41 -57.98 -5.65
CA VAL A 100 13.25 -58.91 -4.53
C VAL A 100 12.51 -58.22 -3.38
N ILE A 101 11.38 -58.78 -2.97
CA ILE A 101 10.59 -58.25 -1.84
C ILE A 101 11.07 -58.91 -0.55
N VAL A 102 11.66 -58.10 0.33
CA VAL A 102 12.07 -58.54 1.67
C VAL A 102 10.92 -58.24 2.64
N LYS A 103 10.42 -59.26 3.35
CA LYS A 103 9.48 -59.06 4.45
C LYS A 103 10.27 -58.65 5.69
N GLU A 104 9.85 -57.57 6.34
CA GLU A 104 10.46 -57.14 7.62
C GLU A 104 10.39 -58.28 8.64
N ALA A 105 11.55 -58.63 9.18
CA ALA A 105 11.64 -59.50 10.34
C ALA A 105 11.30 -58.65 11.56
N ARG A 106 10.21 -59.04 12.23
CA ARG A 106 9.66 -58.42 13.44
C ARG A 106 10.69 -58.34 14.58
#